data_AF-A0A0A8EH07-F1
#
_entry.id   AF-A0A0A8EH07-F1
#
_cell.length_a   1.000
_cell.length_b   1.000
_cell.length_c   1.000
_cell.angle_alpha   90.00
_cell.angle_beta   90.00
_cell.angle_gamma   90.00
#
_symmetry.space_group_name_H-M   'P 1'
#
loop_
_entity.id
_entity.type
_entity.pdbx_description
1 polymer ?
#
loop_
_entity_poly.entity_id
_entity_poly.type
_entity_poly.pdbx_seq_one_letter_code
_entity_poly.pdbx_strand_id
1 'polypeptide(L)'
;MFEPPHPMGCAYCGKKISQDSPRGRRRDYCDPTCRRRAQRKRDRERRVSGVDRTVRRSIAVDLAARAHEVLACEGDSVPLAALLKLAAQVGEDALCLAAAAVDEARAEGASWPEVAAAATMSEAAARARWGGVKAAALLASRSTETGLRARRGRKGEAVAPFFDMALHPAAAGNRRAAEALAKALRTLLLRCGGSDEMVAEQAGLPPAVVNLVLQGTHVAPWSVIYVLTDLMKGDPADLRLLWERAWGRPTTTASSQNSRRLAAALRGAHLAAGGREISTLSARVDADPEELALVFAGRVVPHWALLASILDQLGTGHDDFRRLWAACHDAGDGRREGGGAS
;
A
#
# COMPACT_ATOMS: atom_id res chain seq x y z
N MET A 1 8.64 44.81 -34.62
CA MET A 1 7.91 44.94 -33.33
C MET A 1 8.86 44.50 -32.23
N PHE A 2 9.34 45.44 -31.43
CA PHE A 2 10.21 45.16 -30.28
C PHE A 2 9.34 44.67 -29.12
N GLU A 3 9.67 43.50 -28.60
CA GLU A 3 9.08 42.90 -27.40
C GLU A 3 9.38 43.81 -26.18
N PRO A 4 8.40 44.18 -25.34
CA PRO A 4 8.65 45.08 -24.24
C PRO A 4 9.59 44.42 -23.20
N PRO A 5 10.56 45.16 -22.64
CA PRO A 5 11.48 44.61 -21.65
C PRO A 5 10.70 44.13 -20.41
N HIS A 6 10.73 42.83 -20.16
CA HIS A 6 10.15 42.22 -18.96
C HIS A 6 10.65 42.93 -17.68
N PRO A 7 9.79 43.08 -16.66
CA PRO A 7 10.06 43.91 -15.50
C PRO A 7 11.33 43.43 -14.76
N MET A 8 12.32 44.32 -14.63
CA MET A 8 13.59 44.13 -13.90
C MET A 8 13.37 44.12 -12.37
N GLY A 9 12.45 43.29 -11.89
CA GLY A 9 12.13 43.13 -10.48
C GLY A 9 12.82 41.91 -9.86
N CYS A 10 13.11 41.98 -8.57
CA CYS A 10 13.56 40.84 -7.80
C CYS A 10 12.48 39.75 -7.79
N ALA A 11 12.87 38.52 -8.15
CA ALA A 11 12.00 37.35 -8.20
C ALA A 11 11.38 36.96 -6.84
N TYR A 12 11.76 37.63 -5.75
CA TYR A 12 11.19 37.41 -4.41
C TYR A 12 10.34 38.57 -3.92
N CYS A 13 10.90 39.79 -3.89
CA CYS A 13 10.27 40.95 -3.27
C CYS A 13 9.74 42.00 -4.27
N GLY A 14 9.93 41.78 -5.58
CA GLY A 14 9.47 42.67 -6.64
C GLY A 14 10.26 43.99 -6.78
N LYS A 15 11.22 44.29 -5.89
CA LYS A 15 12.02 45.52 -5.97
C LYS A 15 12.84 45.59 -7.25
N LYS A 16 12.97 46.78 -7.84
CA LYS A 16 13.80 47.02 -9.03
C LYS A 16 15.26 46.65 -8.74
N ILE A 17 15.90 45.96 -9.67
CA ILE A 17 17.31 45.59 -9.60
C ILE A 17 18.12 46.52 -10.49
N SER A 18 19.13 47.20 -9.96
CA SER A 18 20.13 47.90 -10.77
C SER A 18 21.14 46.89 -11.34
N GLN A 19 21.38 46.96 -12.65
CA GLN A 19 22.45 46.21 -13.31
C GLN A 19 23.57 47.18 -13.66
N ASP A 20 24.65 47.13 -12.89
CA ASP A 20 25.78 48.06 -13.05
C ASP A 20 26.69 47.72 -14.24
N SER A 21 26.43 46.60 -14.94
CA SER A 21 27.20 46.22 -16.13
C SER A 21 26.30 45.59 -17.21
N PRO A 22 26.40 46.05 -18.47
CA PRO A 22 25.67 45.48 -19.61
C PRO A 22 26.25 44.16 -20.13
N ARG A 23 27.45 43.77 -19.67
CA ARG A 23 28.11 42.50 -20.06
C ARG A 23 28.23 41.61 -18.82
N GLY A 24 27.16 40.87 -18.53
CA GLY A 24 27.12 39.92 -17.42
C GLY A 24 25.78 39.20 -17.28
N ARG A 25 25.78 38.08 -16.56
CA ARG A 25 24.55 37.35 -16.22
C ARG A 25 23.65 38.24 -15.36
N ARG A 26 22.39 38.40 -15.80
CA ARG A 26 21.37 39.19 -15.09
C ARG A 26 21.16 38.66 -13.68
N ARG A 27 21.00 39.57 -12.71
CA ARG A 27 20.69 39.24 -11.32
C ARG A 27 19.18 39.07 -11.16
N ASP A 28 18.77 37.92 -10.62
CA ASP A 28 17.36 37.62 -10.33
C ASP A 28 16.89 38.15 -8.96
N TYR A 29 17.83 38.56 -8.10
CA TYR A 29 17.56 39.00 -6.73
C TYR A 29 18.29 40.31 -6.42
N CYS A 30 17.62 41.19 -5.67
CA CYS A 30 18.22 42.47 -5.26
C CYS A 30 19.37 42.30 -4.26
N ASP A 31 19.35 41.23 -3.46
CA ASP A 31 20.37 40.95 -2.45
C ASP A 31 20.43 39.45 -2.09
N PRO A 32 21.52 38.99 -1.42
CA PRO A 32 21.66 37.61 -0.96
C PRO A 32 20.58 37.14 0.02
N THR A 33 19.93 38.06 0.73
CA THR A 33 18.85 37.76 1.69
C THR A 33 17.56 37.40 0.96
N CYS A 34 17.19 38.15 -0.08
CA CYS A 34 16.08 37.83 -0.98
C CYS A 34 16.32 36.52 -1.73
N ARG A 35 17.56 36.26 -2.16
CA ARG A 35 17.94 34.94 -2.72
C ARG A 35 17.73 33.81 -1.71
N ARG A 36 18.18 33.99 -0.46
CA ARG A 36 17.99 32.99 0.61
C ARG A 36 16.52 32.76 0.94
N ARG A 37 15.71 33.82 1.00
CA ARG A 37 14.27 33.72 1.26
C ARG A 37 13.51 33.05 0.11
N ALA A 38 13.85 33.37 -1.13
CA ALA A 38 13.32 32.67 -2.31
C ALA A 38 13.69 31.19 -2.32
N GLN A 39 14.93 30.86 -1.96
CA GLN A 39 15.37 29.48 -1.83
C GLN A 39 14.56 28.75 -0.75
N ARG A 40 14.41 29.33 0.45
CA ARG A 40 13.58 28.75 1.52
C ARG A 40 12.12 28.57 1.11
N LYS A 41 11.54 29.51 0.36
CA LYS A 41 10.17 29.40 -0.19
C LYS A 41 10.06 28.23 -1.17
N ARG A 42 10.99 28.14 -2.13
CA ARG A 42 11.04 27.02 -3.10
C ARG A 42 11.29 25.67 -2.44
N ASP A 43 12.17 25.62 -1.44
CA ASP A 43 12.44 24.40 -0.67
C ASP A 43 11.20 23.98 0.13
N ARG A 44 10.45 24.94 0.69
CA ARG A 44 9.17 24.69 1.37
C ARG A 44 8.10 24.19 0.39
N GLU A 45 7.96 24.84 -0.76
CA GLU A 45 7.02 24.42 -1.81
C GLU A 45 7.37 23.02 -2.35
N ARG A 46 8.65 22.71 -2.55
CA ARG A 46 9.09 21.35 -2.92
C ARG A 46 8.78 20.30 -1.85
N ARG A 47 8.86 20.65 -0.57
CA ARG A 47 8.47 19.76 0.53
C ARG A 47 6.96 19.52 0.56
N VAL A 48 6.16 20.56 0.32
CA VAL A 48 4.69 20.47 0.30
C VAL A 48 4.16 19.69 -0.91
N SER A 49 4.84 19.75 -2.06
CA SER A 49 4.25 19.33 -3.35
C SER A 49 4.51 17.90 -3.83
N GLY A 50 5.16 16.98 -3.09
CA GLY A 50 5.11 15.58 -3.56
C GLY A 50 6.17 14.55 -3.15
N VAL A 51 7.00 14.77 -2.13
CA VAL A 51 8.04 13.77 -1.77
C VAL A 51 7.76 13.06 -0.43
N ASP A 52 6.92 13.58 0.47
CA ASP A 52 6.78 13.02 1.83
C ASP A 52 5.64 12.02 2.03
N ARG A 53 4.50 12.19 1.33
CA ARG A 53 3.36 11.28 1.46
C ARG A 53 3.67 9.86 0.99
N THR A 54 4.54 9.73 -0.01
CA THR A 54 5.05 8.45 -0.49
C THR A 54 5.97 7.79 0.53
N VAL A 55 6.77 8.55 1.27
CA VAL A 55 7.67 8.05 2.32
C VAL A 55 6.87 7.49 3.49
N ARG A 56 5.91 8.25 4.05
CA ARG A 56 5.05 7.75 5.13
C ARG A 56 4.31 6.48 4.73
N ARG A 57 3.74 6.46 3.52
CA ARG A 57 3.01 5.31 2.99
C ARG A 57 3.92 4.09 2.78
N SER A 58 5.13 4.28 2.24
CA SER A 58 6.12 3.21 2.08
C SER A 58 6.52 2.61 3.43
N ILE A 59 6.76 3.45 4.45
CA ILE A 59 7.11 2.96 5.80
C ILE A 59 5.95 2.18 6.41
N ALA A 60 4.70 2.65 6.24
CA ALA A 60 3.52 1.94 6.74
C ALA A 60 3.35 0.55 6.13
N VAL A 61 3.62 0.42 4.82
CA VAL A 61 3.60 -0.86 4.10
C VAL A 61 4.67 -1.80 4.63
N ASP A 62 5.91 -1.33 4.77
CA ASP A 62 7.03 -2.14 5.28
C ASP A 62 6.77 -2.62 6.71
N LEU A 63 6.21 -1.75 7.56
CA LEU A 63 5.79 -2.11 8.91
C LEU A 63 4.74 -3.22 8.91
N ALA A 64 3.70 -3.09 8.08
CA ALA A 64 2.65 -4.10 7.97
C ALA A 64 3.19 -5.43 7.44
N ALA A 65 4.13 -5.39 6.48
CA ALA A 65 4.81 -6.57 5.96
C ALA A 65 5.50 -7.35 7.07
N ARG A 66 6.37 -6.66 7.83
CA ARG A 66 7.18 -7.27 8.89
C ARG A 66 6.33 -7.74 10.06
N ALA A 67 5.29 -7.00 10.43
CA ALA A 67 4.34 -7.45 11.45
C ALA A 67 3.65 -8.77 11.03
N HIS A 68 3.33 -8.93 9.75
CA HIS A 68 2.78 -10.18 9.23
C HIS A 68 3.81 -11.32 9.14
N GLU A 69 5.09 -11.00 8.92
CA GLU A 69 6.18 -11.98 9.02
C GLU A 69 6.34 -12.49 10.46
N VAL A 70 6.28 -11.61 11.47
CA VAL A 70 6.31 -12.01 12.89
C VAL A 70 5.18 -12.99 13.19
N LEU A 71 3.96 -12.68 12.74
CA LEU A 71 2.80 -13.55 12.90
C LEU A 71 2.96 -14.89 12.14
N ALA A 72 3.67 -14.90 11.02
CA ALA A 72 3.95 -16.14 10.28
C ALA A 72 4.91 -17.06 11.04
N CYS A 73 5.82 -16.50 11.83
CA CYS A 73 6.77 -17.26 12.63
C CYS A 73 6.13 -17.99 13.83
N GLU A 74 4.90 -17.68 14.24
CA GLU A 74 4.25 -18.33 15.40
C GLU A 74 3.98 -19.84 15.19
N GLY A 75 3.98 -20.33 13.94
CA GLY A 75 3.75 -21.74 13.61
C GLY A 75 5.00 -22.54 13.23
N ASP A 76 6.16 -21.87 13.06
CA ASP A 76 7.39 -22.48 12.55
C ASP A 76 8.49 -22.46 13.61
N SER A 77 9.43 -23.41 13.57
CA SER A 77 10.62 -23.41 14.41
C SER A 77 11.64 -22.38 13.92
N VAL A 78 11.31 -21.09 14.03
CA VAL A 78 12.18 -19.98 13.65
C VAL A 78 13.25 -19.76 14.72
N PRO A 79 14.54 -19.62 14.35
CA PRO A 79 15.59 -19.30 15.32
C PRO A 79 15.28 -17.99 16.06
N LEU A 80 15.41 -17.99 17.39
CA LEU A 80 15.14 -16.82 18.25
C LEU A 80 15.85 -15.55 17.76
N ALA A 81 17.07 -15.66 17.26
CA ALA A 81 17.84 -14.53 16.73
C ALA A 81 17.15 -13.86 15.53
N ALA A 82 16.52 -14.64 14.64
CA ALA A 82 15.79 -14.11 13.50
C ALA A 82 14.50 -13.40 13.95
N LEU A 83 13.79 -13.98 14.92
CA LEU A 83 12.58 -13.37 15.49
C LEU A 83 12.89 -12.05 16.20
N LEU A 84 13.96 -11.99 17.00
CA LEU A 84 14.39 -10.75 17.68
C LEU A 84 14.81 -9.67 16.68
N LYS A 85 15.52 -10.05 15.61
CA LYS A 85 15.88 -9.11 14.53
C LYS A 85 14.64 -8.54 13.84
N LEU A 86 13.66 -9.39 13.55
CA LEU A 86 12.42 -8.97 12.91
C LEU A 86 11.60 -8.05 13.83
N ALA A 87 11.45 -8.40 15.10
CA ALA A 87 10.78 -7.58 16.11
C ALA A 87 11.47 -6.21 16.30
N ALA A 88 12.80 -6.18 16.35
CA ALA A 88 13.55 -4.94 16.42
C ALA A 88 13.24 -4.03 15.22
N GLN A 89 13.14 -4.60 14.01
CA GLN A 89 12.86 -3.79 12.85
C GLN A 89 11.41 -3.34 12.73
N VAL A 90 10.43 -4.13 13.19
CA VAL A 90 9.05 -3.66 13.37
C VAL A 90 9.03 -2.44 14.30
N GLY A 91 9.81 -2.47 15.39
CA GLY A 91 9.96 -1.33 16.29
C GLY A 91 10.55 -0.09 15.59
N GLU A 92 11.61 -0.26 14.80
CA GLU A 92 12.21 0.84 14.03
C GLU A 92 11.25 1.42 12.98
N ASP A 93 10.51 0.57 12.26
CA ASP A 93 9.55 1.02 11.25
C ASP A 93 8.37 1.76 11.87
N ALA A 94 7.89 1.31 13.03
CA ALA A 94 6.87 2.04 13.79
C ALA A 94 7.35 3.42 14.24
N LEU A 95 8.61 3.54 14.68
CA LEU A 95 9.22 4.83 15.03
C LEU A 95 9.36 5.74 13.81
N CYS A 96 9.80 5.21 12.66
CA CYS A 96 9.90 5.94 11.41
C CYS A 96 8.54 6.44 10.94
N LEU A 97 7.51 5.60 11.03
CA LEU A 97 6.14 5.95 10.64
C LEU A 97 5.60 7.08 11.50
N ALA A 98 5.78 6.99 12.81
CA ALA A 98 5.39 8.05 13.74
C ALA A 98 6.14 9.36 13.44
N ALA A 99 7.44 9.30 13.18
CA ALA A 99 8.23 10.48 12.82
C ALA A 99 7.73 11.13 11.51
N ALA A 100 7.43 10.33 10.49
CA ALA A 100 6.90 10.82 9.21
C ALA A 100 5.51 11.45 9.37
N ALA A 101 4.63 10.84 10.18
CA ALA A 101 3.32 11.39 10.48
C ALA A 101 3.40 12.72 11.24
N VAL A 102 4.35 12.85 12.18
CA VAL A 102 4.60 14.10 12.89
C VAL A 102 5.17 15.17 11.95
N ASP A 103 6.12 14.83 11.08
CA ASP A 103 6.67 15.80 10.12
C ASP A 103 5.59 16.33 9.15
N GLU A 104 4.72 15.44 8.64
CA GLU A 104 3.58 15.81 7.80
C GLU A 104 2.59 16.72 8.56
N ALA A 105 2.18 16.35 9.78
CA ALA A 105 1.29 17.18 10.59
C ALA A 105 1.91 18.56 10.91
N ARG A 106 3.23 18.59 11.18
CA ARG A 106 3.98 19.84 11.42
C ARG A 106 4.06 20.70 10.16
N ALA A 107 4.17 20.08 8.98
CA ALA A 107 4.14 20.78 7.69
C ALA A 107 2.76 21.39 7.39
N GLU A 108 1.70 20.73 7.82
CA GLU A 108 0.29 21.18 7.75
C GLU A 108 -0.07 22.23 8.81
N GLY A 109 0.83 22.50 9.77
CA GLY A 109 0.71 23.59 10.74
C GLY A 109 0.39 23.15 12.17
N ALA A 110 0.28 21.85 12.45
CA ALA A 110 0.05 21.35 13.81
C ALA A 110 1.14 21.83 14.77
N SER A 111 0.77 22.23 15.96
CA SER A 111 1.64 22.66 17.06
C SER A 111 2.22 21.47 17.84
N TRP A 112 3.31 21.69 18.57
CA TRP A 112 3.87 20.65 19.44
C TRP A 112 2.93 20.19 20.57
N PRO A 113 2.12 21.07 21.19
CA PRO A 113 1.07 20.65 22.12
C PRO A 113 0.05 19.68 21.50
N GLU A 114 -0.40 19.93 20.25
CA GLU A 114 -1.34 19.04 19.55
C GLU A 114 -0.72 17.68 19.25
N VAL A 115 0.54 17.66 18.76
CA VAL A 115 1.30 16.42 18.52
C VAL A 115 1.47 15.63 19.82
N ALA A 116 1.82 16.32 20.91
CA ALA A 116 2.04 15.70 22.21
C ALA A 116 0.74 15.10 22.79
N ALA A 117 -0.37 15.84 22.67
CA ALA A 117 -1.70 15.37 23.05
C ALA A 117 -2.11 14.13 22.25
N ALA A 118 -1.95 14.15 20.92
CA ALA A 118 -2.26 13.02 20.05
C ALA A 118 -1.42 11.77 20.38
N ALA A 119 -0.17 11.97 20.81
CA ALA A 119 0.74 10.90 21.19
C ALA A 119 0.73 10.55 22.68
N THR A 120 -0.20 11.11 23.46
CA THR A 120 -0.33 10.87 24.91
C THR A 120 0.98 11.07 25.69
N MET A 121 1.75 12.11 25.35
CA MET A 121 3.02 12.42 26.01
C MET A 121 3.18 13.91 26.27
N SER A 122 4.21 14.28 27.04
CA SER A 122 4.51 15.70 27.28
C SER A 122 5.09 16.36 26.02
N GLU A 123 4.90 17.67 25.90
CA GLU A 123 5.43 18.46 24.79
C GLU A 123 6.96 18.36 24.69
N ALA A 124 7.65 18.34 25.83
CA ALA A 124 9.09 18.13 25.90
C ALA A 124 9.50 16.74 25.38
N ALA A 125 8.75 15.68 25.71
CA ALA A 125 9.01 14.33 25.23
C ALA A 125 8.75 14.21 23.71
N ALA A 126 7.66 14.80 23.22
CA ALA A 126 7.36 14.83 21.78
C ALA A 126 8.45 15.56 20.98
N ARG A 127 8.91 16.72 21.47
CA ARG A 127 10.04 17.46 20.86
C ARG A 127 11.35 16.70 20.93
N ALA A 128 11.65 16.03 22.03
CA ALA A 128 12.87 15.25 22.15
C ALA A 128 12.86 14.02 21.21
N ARG A 129 11.68 13.42 21.02
CA ARG A 129 11.50 12.20 20.22
C ARG A 129 11.44 12.46 18.72
N TRP A 130 10.72 13.49 18.29
CA TRP A 130 10.46 13.79 16.87
C TRP A 130 10.96 15.16 16.41
N GLY A 131 11.49 15.97 17.32
CA GLY A 131 12.09 17.25 16.98
C GLY A 131 13.57 17.13 16.61
N GLY A 132 14.03 18.12 15.84
CA GLY A 132 15.45 18.34 15.60
C GLY A 132 16.12 17.36 14.64
N VAL A 133 17.44 17.31 14.72
CA VAL A 133 18.31 16.66 13.74
C VAL A 133 18.14 15.14 13.72
N LYS A 134 17.81 14.52 14.86
CA LYS A 134 17.72 13.06 14.99
C LYS A 134 16.52 12.48 14.23
N ALA A 135 15.36 13.11 14.32
CA ALA A 135 14.17 12.68 13.57
C ALA A 135 14.35 12.92 12.06
N ALA A 136 14.94 14.07 11.69
CA ALA A 136 15.29 14.36 10.30
C ALA A 136 16.32 13.36 9.75
N ALA A 137 17.31 12.96 10.55
CA ALA A 137 18.30 11.95 10.17
C ALA A 137 17.67 10.57 9.99
N LEU A 138 16.75 10.19 10.87
CA LEU A 138 16.02 8.92 10.81
C LEU A 138 15.16 8.82 9.54
N LEU A 139 14.44 9.88 9.18
CA LEU A 139 13.68 9.96 7.93
C LEU A 139 14.59 10.05 6.69
N ALA A 140 15.72 10.76 6.79
CA ALA A 140 16.70 10.87 5.71
C ALA A 140 17.38 9.53 5.43
N SER A 141 17.81 8.79 6.46
CA SER A 141 18.38 7.45 6.34
C SER A 141 17.42 6.51 5.63
N ARG A 142 16.14 6.51 6.01
CA ARG A 142 15.11 5.72 5.32
C ARG A 142 14.89 6.16 3.88
N SER A 143 14.77 7.46 3.62
CA SER A 143 14.62 7.99 2.26
C SER A 143 15.82 7.66 1.37
N THR A 144 17.04 7.67 1.92
CA THR A 144 18.25 7.24 1.21
C THR A 144 18.28 5.75 0.96
N GLU A 145 17.81 4.90 1.87
CA GLU A 145 17.68 3.47 1.61
C GLU A 145 16.67 3.20 0.50
N THR A 146 15.50 3.86 0.53
CA THR A 146 14.50 3.76 -0.52
C THR A 146 15.04 4.28 -1.87
N GLY A 147 15.77 5.40 -1.87
CA GLY A 147 16.38 5.98 -3.06
C GLY A 147 17.57 5.20 -3.61
N LEU A 148 18.39 4.59 -2.75
CA LEU A 148 19.49 3.70 -3.14
C LEU A 148 18.96 2.39 -3.72
N ARG A 149 17.85 1.86 -3.18
CA ARG A 149 17.11 0.73 -3.76
C ARG A 149 16.58 1.08 -5.16
N ALA A 150 15.99 2.26 -5.33
CA ALA A 150 15.52 2.73 -6.64
C ALA A 150 16.65 2.97 -7.65
N ARG A 151 17.81 3.52 -7.22
CA ARG A 151 18.97 3.76 -8.10
C ARG A 151 19.74 2.50 -8.48
N ARG A 152 19.84 1.51 -7.59
CA ARG A 152 20.51 0.23 -7.87
C ARG A 152 19.76 -0.61 -8.92
N GLY A 153 18.45 -0.42 -9.09
CA GLY A 153 17.69 -1.06 -10.17
C GLY A 153 18.01 -0.57 -11.59
N ARG A 154 18.81 0.49 -11.76
CA ARG A 154 19.04 1.15 -13.07
C ARG A 154 20.37 0.81 -13.75
N LYS A 155 21.32 0.18 -13.05
CA LYS A 155 22.58 -0.29 -13.64
C LYS A 155 22.58 -1.81 -13.60
N GLY A 156 22.59 -2.43 -14.78
CA GLY A 156 22.64 -3.87 -14.99
C GLY A 156 23.96 -4.47 -14.53
N GLU A 157 24.13 -4.60 -13.22
CA GLU A 157 25.24 -5.28 -12.58
C GLU A 157 24.66 -6.34 -11.64
N ALA A 158 25.23 -7.55 -11.73
CA ALA A 158 24.69 -8.79 -11.20
C ALA A 158 24.11 -8.65 -9.77
N VAL A 159 22.82 -8.96 -9.67
CA VAL A 159 22.03 -8.90 -8.44
C VAL A 159 22.44 -10.05 -7.52
N ALA A 160 22.98 -9.71 -6.35
CA ALA A 160 22.64 -10.36 -5.08
C ALA A 160 23.10 -9.52 -3.85
N PRO A 161 22.26 -9.28 -2.82
CA PRO A 161 20.82 -9.44 -2.90
C PRO A 161 19.95 -8.42 -2.14
N PHE A 162 18.81 -8.19 -2.79
CA PHE A 162 17.52 -7.88 -2.18
C PHE A 162 16.85 -9.20 -1.71
N PHE A 163 17.62 -10.14 -1.13
CA PHE A 163 17.11 -11.29 -0.38
C PHE A 163 16.87 -10.70 1.01
N ASP A 164 15.67 -10.21 1.29
CA ASP A 164 14.64 -11.09 1.81
C ASP A 164 13.23 -10.80 1.25
N MET A 165 13.11 -10.35 0.00
CA MET A 165 11.80 -10.48 -0.66
C MET A 165 11.66 -11.94 -1.10
N ALA A 166 11.11 -12.78 -0.22
CA ALA A 166 10.84 -14.18 -0.50
C ALA A 166 9.75 -14.28 -1.59
N LEU A 167 10.12 -14.08 -2.85
CA LEU A 167 9.30 -14.51 -3.97
C LEU A 167 9.32 -16.03 -3.95
N HIS A 168 8.18 -16.63 -3.61
CA HIS A 168 8.07 -18.08 -3.69
C HIS A 168 7.68 -18.46 -5.10
N PRO A 169 8.43 -19.37 -5.75
CA PRO A 169 7.95 -20.02 -6.95
C PRO A 169 6.58 -20.63 -6.67
N ALA A 170 5.65 -20.49 -7.62
CA ALA A 170 4.34 -21.11 -7.50
C ALA A 170 4.50 -22.65 -7.48
N ALA A 171 4.44 -23.23 -6.27
CA ALA A 171 4.53 -24.66 -6.07
C ALA A 171 3.42 -25.39 -6.83
N ALA A 172 3.67 -26.63 -7.25
CA ALA A 172 2.71 -27.41 -8.05
C ALA A 172 1.31 -27.50 -7.38
N GLY A 173 1.26 -27.62 -6.05
CA GLY A 173 0.02 -27.65 -5.29
C GLY A 173 -0.79 -26.33 -5.29
N ASN A 174 -0.13 -25.18 -5.45
CA ASN A 174 -0.75 -23.85 -5.35
C ASN A 174 -0.77 -23.09 -6.67
N ARG A 175 -0.31 -23.70 -7.77
CA ARG A 175 -0.14 -23.05 -9.08
C ARG A 175 -1.43 -22.42 -9.60
N ARG A 176 -2.56 -23.12 -9.49
CA ARG A 176 -3.87 -22.60 -9.89
C ARG A 176 -4.27 -21.33 -9.12
N ALA A 177 -3.93 -21.28 -7.83
CA ALA A 177 -4.20 -20.10 -7.00
C ALA A 177 -3.26 -18.93 -7.34
N ALA A 178 -1.99 -19.21 -7.62
CA ALA A 178 -1.04 -18.20 -8.11
C ALA A 178 -1.47 -17.63 -9.47
N GLU A 179 -1.94 -18.48 -10.39
CA GLU A 179 -2.50 -18.06 -11.68
C GLU A 179 -3.77 -17.22 -11.51
N ALA A 180 -4.66 -17.59 -10.59
CA ALA A 180 -5.88 -16.82 -10.28
C ALA A 180 -5.54 -15.45 -9.68
N LEU A 181 -4.58 -15.38 -8.75
CA LEU A 181 -4.08 -14.12 -8.20
C LEU A 181 -3.49 -13.23 -9.32
N ALA A 182 -2.65 -13.81 -10.18
CA ALA A 182 -2.07 -13.09 -11.30
C ALA A 182 -3.12 -12.59 -12.29
N LYS A 183 -4.15 -13.39 -12.60
CA LYS A 183 -5.30 -12.96 -13.41
C LYS A 183 -6.02 -11.76 -12.79
N ALA A 184 -6.30 -11.83 -11.49
CA ALA A 184 -6.98 -10.74 -10.78
C ALA A 184 -6.16 -9.44 -10.82
N LEU A 185 -4.84 -9.51 -10.58
CA LEU A 185 -3.93 -8.37 -10.69
C LEU A 185 -3.90 -7.78 -12.11
N ARG A 186 -3.86 -8.63 -13.15
CA ARG A 186 -3.92 -8.16 -14.55
C ARG A 186 -5.25 -7.50 -14.88
N THR A 187 -6.37 -8.03 -14.38
CA THR A 187 -7.68 -7.39 -14.53
C THR A 187 -7.71 -6.01 -13.89
N LEU A 188 -7.09 -5.84 -12.71
CA LEU A 188 -6.94 -4.53 -12.08
C LEU A 188 -6.05 -3.59 -12.91
N LEU A 189 -4.91 -4.08 -13.40
CA LEU A 189 -3.98 -3.31 -14.24
C LEU A 189 -4.68 -2.78 -15.51
N LEU A 190 -5.45 -3.64 -16.17
CA LEU A 190 -6.24 -3.28 -17.35
C LEU A 190 -7.29 -2.21 -17.01
N ARG A 191 -8.00 -2.34 -15.89
CA ARG A 191 -9.03 -1.37 -15.46
C ARG A 191 -8.45 -0.02 -15.06
N CYS A 192 -7.25 0.01 -14.49
CA CYS A 192 -6.61 1.26 -14.11
C CYS A 192 -5.90 1.97 -15.28
N GLY A 193 -5.83 1.32 -16.46
CA GLY A 193 -5.22 1.87 -17.67
C GLY A 193 -3.70 2.04 -17.59
N GLY A 194 -3.03 1.33 -16.68
CA GLY A 194 -1.59 1.42 -16.44
C GLY A 194 -0.78 0.41 -17.23
N SER A 195 0.52 0.67 -17.41
CA SER A 195 1.50 -0.37 -17.81
C SER A 195 2.12 -1.04 -16.58
N ASP A 196 2.64 -2.24 -16.76
CA ASP A 196 3.43 -2.97 -15.76
C ASP A 196 4.67 -2.17 -15.33
N GLU A 197 5.31 -1.45 -16.25
CA GLU A 197 6.45 -0.57 -15.99
C GLU A 197 6.07 0.61 -15.07
N MET A 198 4.93 1.25 -15.33
CA MET A 198 4.43 2.34 -14.50
C MET A 198 4.14 1.85 -13.07
N VAL A 199 3.51 0.68 -12.94
CA VAL A 199 3.20 0.10 -11.63
C VAL A 199 4.47 -0.33 -10.90
N ALA A 200 5.46 -0.89 -11.60
CA ALA A 200 6.76 -1.23 -11.03
C ALA A 200 7.49 0.01 -10.50
N GLU A 201 7.53 1.09 -11.27
CA GLU A 201 8.13 2.36 -10.85
C GLU A 201 7.43 2.94 -9.62
N GLN A 202 6.09 3.01 -9.63
CA GLN A 202 5.32 3.55 -8.51
C GLN A 202 5.40 2.68 -7.25
N ALA A 203 5.54 1.36 -7.40
CA ALA A 203 5.73 0.45 -6.30
C ALA A 203 7.19 0.41 -5.79
N GLY A 204 8.13 1.04 -6.50
CA GLY A 204 9.56 0.94 -6.20
C GLY A 204 10.11 -0.49 -6.36
N LEU A 205 9.49 -1.30 -7.23
CA LEU A 205 9.82 -2.70 -7.46
C LEU A 205 10.57 -2.86 -8.80
N PRO A 206 11.49 -3.84 -8.91
CA PRO A 206 12.07 -4.18 -10.21
C PRO A 206 10.97 -4.65 -11.18
N PRO A 207 10.97 -4.20 -12.46
CA PRO A 207 9.98 -4.62 -13.45
C PRO A 207 9.89 -6.14 -13.61
N ALA A 208 11.02 -6.84 -13.53
CA ALA A 208 11.06 -8.31 -13.58
C ALA A 208 10.24 -8.96 -12.44
N VAL A 209 10.27 -8.40 -11.24
CA VAL A 209 9.50 -8.93 -10.09
C VAL A 209 8.00 -8.76 -10.33
N VAL A 210 7.59 -7.57 -10.76
CA VAL A 210 6.18 -7.30 -11.10
C VAL A 210 5.73 -8.23 -12.23
N ASN A 211 6.58 -8.44 -13.24
CA ASN A 211 6.28 -9.34 -14.35
C ASN A 211 6.10 -10.80 -13.88
N LEU A 212 6.99 -11.33 -13.04
CA LEU A 212 6.86 -12.69 -12.49
C LEU A 212 5.56 -12.89 -11.70
N VAL A 213 5.17 -11.89 -10.90
CA VAL A 213 3.92 -11.89 -10.14
C VAL A 213 2.71 -11.80 -11.08
N LEU A 214 2.74 -10.89 -12.06
CA LEU A 214 1.68 -10.72 -13.04
C LEU A 214 1.57 -11.91 -14.00
N GLN A 215 2.61 -12.72 -14.18
CA GLN A 215 2.54 -13.98 -14.91
C GLN A 215 2.01 -15.13 -14.04
N GLY A 216 2.07 -15.01 -12.71
CA GLY A 216 1.70 -16.07 -11.78
C GLY A 216 2.76 -17.17 -11.62
N THR A 217 4.00 -16.91 -12.07
CA THR A 217 5.12 -17.85 -11.88
C THR A 217 5.65 -17.80 -10.46
N HIS A 218 5.54 -16.63 -9.83
CA HIS A 218 5.94 -16.40 -8.44
C HIS A 218 4.82 -15.71 -7.66
N VAL A 219 4.79 -15.98 -6.36
CA VAL A 219 3.91 -15.29 -5.42
C VAL A 219 4.78 -14.39 -4.57
N ALA A 220 4.44 -13.10 -4.55
CA ALA A 220 5.13 -12.12 -3.72
C ALA A 220 4.53 -12.04 -2.31
N PRO A 221 5.28 -11.54 -1.31
CA PRO A 221 4.76 -11.30 0.03
C PRO A 221 3.49 -10.45 0.00
N TRP A 222 2.65 -10.58 1.03
CA TRP A 222 1.37 -9.87 1.08
C TRP A 222 1.51 -8.36 0.92
N SER A 223 2.54 -7.76 1.50
CA SER A 223 2.81 -6.32 1.39
C SER A 223 2.99 -5.86 -0.05
N VAL A 224 3.66 -6.66 -0.88
CA VAL A 224 3.83 -6.38 -2.31
C VAL A 224 2.50 -6.47 -3.02
N ILE A 225 1.72 -7.53 -2.79
CA ILE A 225 0.38 -7.69 -3.39
C ILE A 225 -0.54 -6.54 -2.97
N TYR A 226 -0.49 -6.14 -1.71
CA TYR A 226 -1.23 -5.01 -1.18
C TYR A 226 -0.89 -3.71 -1.92
N VAL A 227 0.41 -3.37 -2.04
CA VAL A 227 0.87 -2.17 -2.74
C VAL A 227 0.43 -2.16 -4.19
N LEU A 228 0.64 -3.28 -4.89
CA LEU A 228 0.25 -3.42 -6.29
C LEU A 228 -1.26 -3.21 -6.45
N THR A 229 -2.06 -3.83 -5.59
CA THR A 229 -3.53 -3.71 -5.64
C THR A 229 -4.00 -2.28 -5.42
N ASP A 230 -3.45 -1.60 -4.41
CA ASP A 230 -3.83 -0.22 -4.09
C ASP A 230 -3.41 0.76 -5.21
N LEU A 231 -2.21 0.60 -5.77
CA LEU A 231 -1.75 1.40 -6.92
C LEU A 231 -2.66 1.24 -8.14
N MET A 232 -3.18 0.03 -8.35
CA MET A 232 -4.15 -0.28 -9.40
C MET A 232 -5.59 0.08 -9.02
N LYS A 233 -5.80 0.81 -7.90
CA LYS A 233 -7.10 1.25 -7.37
C LYS A 233 -8.08 0.10 -7.07
N GLY A 234 -7.55 -1.08 -6.77
CA GLY A 234 -8.33 -2.21 -6.26
C GLY A 234 -8.45 -2.18 -4.74
N ASP A 235 -9.34 -3.00 -4.19
CA ASP A 235 -9.39 -3.27 -2.75
C ASP A 235 -8.46 -4.45 -2.43
N PRO A 236 -7.40 -4.26 -1.62
CA PRO A 236 -6.52 -5.36 -1.21
C PRO A 236 -7.27 -6.52 -0.55
N ALA A 237 -8.36 -6.27 0.18
CA ALA A 237 -9.13 -7.34 0.80
C ALA A 237 -9.63 -8.37 -0.21
N ASP A 238 -9.90 -7.95 -1.45
CA ASP A 238 -10.43 -8.81 -2.51
C ASP A 238 -9.42 -9.88 -2.93
N LEU A 239 -8.12 -9.57 -2.90
CA LEU A 239 -7.08 -10.51 -3.32
C LEU A 239 -6.56 -11.40 -2.19
N ARG A 240 -7.00 -11.16 -0.95
CA ARG A 240 -6.41 -11.81 0.24
C ARG A 240 -6.53 -13.33 0.21
N LEU A 241 -7.71 -13.86 -0.09
CA LEU A 241 -7.91 -15.31 -0.15
C LEU A 241 -7.09 -15.96 -1.27
N LEU A 242 -7.00 -15.31 -2.43
CA LEU A 242 -6.21 -15.80 -3.56
C LEU A 242 -4.73 -15.85 -3.19
N TRP A 243 -4.22 -14.81 -2.52
CA TRP A 243 -2.85 -14.78 -2.02
C TRP A 243 -2.57 -15.85 -0.97
N GLU A 244 -3.44 -16.02 0.03
CA GLU A 244 -3.27 -17.05 1.07
C GLU A 244 -3.15 -18.44 0.44
N ARG A 245 -4.01 -18.77 -0.53
CA ARG A 245 -3.94 -20.02 -1.29
C ARG A 245 -2.67 -20.14 -2.13
N ALA A 246 -2.30 -19.08 -2.85
CA ALA A 246 -1.11 -19.06 -3.69
C ALA A 246 0.17 -19.26 -2.87
N TRP A 247 0.21 -18.65 -1.69
CA TRP A 247 1.31 -18.76 -0.72
C TRP A 247 1.30 -20.09 0.04
N GLY A 248 0.19 -20.82 0.05
CA GLY A 248 0.03 -22.09 0.79
C GLY A 248 -0.31 -21.91 2.27
N ARG A 249 -0.90 -20.77 2.67
CA ARG A 249 -1.38 -20.55 4.03
C ARG A 249 -2.82 -21.05 4.19
N PRO A 250 -3.17 -21.68 5.32
CA PRO A 250 -4.55 -22.03 5.61
C PRO A 250 -5.41 -20.77 5.75
N THR A 251 -6.61 -20.78 5.16
CA THR A 251 -7.58 -19.70 5.31
C THR A 251 -8.04 -19.63 6.75
N THR A 252 -7.70 -18.54 7.44
CA THR A 252 -8.10 -18.32 8.83
C THR A 252 -9.60 -17.99 8.91
N THR A 253 -10.39 -18.70 9.72
CA THR A 253 -11.85 -18.48 9.85
C THR A 253 -12.28 -17.77 11.14
N ALA A 254 -11.33 -17.45 12.03
CA ALA A 254 -11.60 -16.99 13.40
C ALA A 254 -11.99 -15.49 13.55
N SER A 255 -12.59 -14.84 12.54
CA SER A 255 -12.86 -13.39 12.59
C SER A 255 -14.35 -13.07 12.72
N SER A 256 -14.70 -12.06 13.53
CA SER A 256 -16.07 -11.52 13.62
C SER A 256 -16.57 -10.83 12.33
N GLN A 257 -15.74 -10.76 11.28
CA GLN A 257 -16.04 -10.12 9.99
C GLN A 257 -16.21 -11.12 8.83
N ASN A 258 -16.67 -12.34 9.11
CA ASN A 258 -16.75 -13.43 8.11
C ASN A 258 -17.58 -13.07 6.86
N SER A 259 -18.69 -12.32 6.99
CA SER A 259 -19.49 -11.89 5.84
C SER A 259 -18.74 -10.95 4.89
N ARG A 260 -17.98 -9.99 5.44
CA ARG A 260 -17.13 -9.09 4.64
C ARG A 260 -15.99 -9.85 3.97
N ARG A 261 -15.39 -10.83 4.67
CA ARG A 261 -14.34 -11.68 4.11
C ARG A 261 -14.86 -12.57 2.99
N LEU A 262 -16.06 -13.14 3.14
CA LEU A 262 -16.74 -13.90 2.09
C LEU A 262 -16.98 -13.03 0.85
N ALA A 263 -17.51 -11.82 1.03
CA ALA A 263 -17.76 -10.90 -0.07
C ALA A 263 -16.46 -10.45 -0.76
N ALA A 264 -15.41 -10.14 0.00
CA ALA A 264 -14.10 -9.80 -0.54
C ALA A 264 -13.51 -10.98 -1.34
N ALA A 265 -13.56 -12.19 -0.79
CA ALA A 265 -13.13 -13.40 -1.50
C ALA A 265 -13.90 -13.60 -2.82
N LEU A 266 -15.21 -13.32 -2.83
CA LEU A 266 -16.05 -13.43 -4.02
C LEU A 266 -15.67 -12.37 -5.07
N ARG A 267 -15.42 -11.12 -4.66
CA ARG A 267 -14.88 -10.07 -5.55
C ARG A 267 -13.51 -10.45 -6.10
N GLY A 268 -12.64 -11.06 -5.31
CA GLY A 268 -11.37 -11.62 -5.76
C GLY A 268 -11.53 -12.68 -6.85
N ALA A 269 -12.40 -13.66 -6.63
CA ALA A 269 -12.72 -14.68 -7.63
C ALA A 269 -13.30 -14.07 -8.91
N HIS A 270 -14.15 -13.05 -8.78
CA HIS A 270 -14.72 -12.32 -9.89
C HIS A 270 -13.65 -11.56 -10.71
N LEU A 271 -12.70 -10.90 -10.04
CA LEU A 271 -11.53 -10.30 -10.68
C LEU A 271 -10.69 -11.36 -11.42
N ALA A 272 -10.42 -12.50 -10.79
CA ALA A 272 -9.66 -13.59 -11.41
C ALA A 272 -10.36 -14.20 -12.64
N ALA A 273 -11.69 -14.15 -12.68
CA ALA A 273 -12.50 -14.55 -13.83
C ALA A 273 -12.57 -13.48 -14.95
N GLY A 274 -11.83 -12.38 -14.82
CA GLY A 274 -11.78 -11.28 -15.78
C GLY A 274 -12.72 -10.12 -15.45
N GLY A 275 -13.44 -10.17 -14.33
CA GLY A 275 -14.26 -9.06 -13.86
C GLY A 275 -15.48 -8.77 -14.73
N ARG A 276 -16.25 -9.83 -15.08
CA ARG A 276 -17.47 -9.75 -15.92
C ARG A 276 -18.51 -8.79 -15.34
N GLU A 277 -19.38 -8.23 -16.17
CA GLU A 277 -20.45 -7.37 -15.65
C GLU A 277 -21.44 -8.17 -14.79
N ILE A 278 -21.93 -7.59 -13.68
CA ILE A 278 -22.84 -8.28 -12.74
C ILE A 278 -24.13 -8.70 -13.44
N SER A 279 -24.63 -7.90 -14.38
CA SER A 279 -25.80 -8.23 -15.23
C SER A 279 -25.61 -9.54 -16.02
N THR A 280 -24.43 -9.74 -16.60
CA THR A 280 -24.11 -10.97 -17.35
C THR A 280 -23.96 -12.20 -16.44
N LEU A 281 -23.51 -11.99 -15.20
CA LEU A 281 -23.42 -13.04 -14.20
C LEU A 281 -24.82 -13.42 -13.68
N SER A 282 -25.64 -12.42 -13.37
CA SER A 282 -27.05 -12.54 -12.97
C SER A 282 -27.85 -13.43 -13.92
N ALA A 283 -27.79 -13.14 -15.22
CA ALA A 283 -28.48 -13.91 -16.24
C ALA A 283 -28.05 -15.40 -16.31
N ARG A 284 -26.85 -15.73 -15.86
CA ARG A 284 -26.31 -17.10 -15.90
C ARG A 284 -26.63 -17.91 -14.66
N VAL A 285 -26.81 -17.25 -13.52
CA VAL A 285 -27.14 -17.89 -12.24
C VAL A 285 -28.63 -17.80 -11.91
N ASP A 286 -29.42 -17.15 -12.79
CA ASP A 286 -30.86 -16.90 -12.63
C ASP A 286 -31.18 -16.22 -11.29
N ALA A 287 -30.41 -15.18 -10.96
CA ALA A 287 -30.58 -14.40 -9.73
C ALA A 287 -30.75 -12.92 -10.05
N ASP A 288 -31.48 -12.21 -9.18
CA ASP A 288 -31.71 -10.78 -9.30
C ASP A 288 -30.39 -9.98 -9.26
N PRO A 289 -30.13 -9.06 -10.21
CA PRO A 289 -28.93 -8.23 -10.20
C PRO A 289 -28.74 -7.42 -8.91
N GLU A 290 -29.82 -6.97 -8.27
CA GLU A 290 -29.75 -6.19 -7.03
C GLU A 290 -29.34 -7.08 -5.84
N GLU A 291 -29.95 -8.26 -5.72
CA GLU A 291 -29.52 -9.29 -4.75
C GLU A 291 -28.03 -9.61 -4.92
N LEU A 292 -27.57 -9.86 -6.15
CA LEU A 292 -26.15 -10.11 -6.42
C LEU A 292 -25.27 -8.91 -6.02
N ALA A 293 -25.68 -7.68 -6.30
CA ALA A 293 -24.92 -6.50 -5.88
C ALA A 293 -24.76 -6.44 -4.36
N LEU A 294 -25.82 -6.77 -3.60
CA LEU A 294 -25.79 -6.83 -2.14
C LEU A 294 -24.89 -7.95 -1.62
N VAL A 295 -24.88 -9.11 -2.27
CA VAL A 295 -23.97 -10.23 -1.98
C VAL A 295 -22.51 -9.82 -2.20
N PHE A 296 -22.20 -9.23 -3.35
CA PHE A 296 -20.85 -8.74 -3.68
C PHE A 296 -20.40 -7.59 -2.77
N ALA A 297 -21.34 -6.78 -2.24
CA ALA A 297 -21.06 -5.75 -1.25
C ALA A 297 -20.90 -6.30 0.19
N GLY A 298 -21.17 -7.59 0.41
CA GLY A 298 -21.14 -8.21 1.74
C GLY A 298 -22.23 -7.73 2.68
N ARG A 299 -23.36 -7.25 2.11
CA ARG A 299 -24.55 -6.84 2.85
C ARG A 299 -25.47 -8.01 3.16
N VAL A 300 -25.48 -9.01 2.28
CA VAL A 300 -26.26 -10.24 2.40
C VAL A 300 -25.33 -11.44 2.25
N VAL A 301 -25.51 -12.45 3.10
CA VAL A 301 -24.87 -13.76 2.94
C VAL A 301 -25.85 -14.64 2.15
N PRO A 302 -25.51 -15.04 0.91
CA PRO A 302 -26.43 -15.83 0.09
C PRO A 302 -26.59 -17.24 0.66
N HIS A 303 -27.65 -17.94 0.26
CA HIS A 303 -27.73 -19.38 0.49
C HIS A 303 -26.62 -20.12 -0.28
N TRP A 304 -26.21 -21.29 0.22
CA TRP A 304 -25.08 -22.02 -0.37
C TRP A 304 -25.28 -22.33 -1.87
N ALA A 305 -26.49 -22.72 -2.29
CA ALA A 305 -26.73 -23.08 -3.69
C ALA A 305 -26.49 -21.91 -4.67
N LEU A 306 -26.87 -20.68 -4.30
CA LEU A 306 -26.59 -19.49 -5.10
C LEU A 306 -25.10 -19.20 -5.12
N LEU A 307 -24.43 -19.28 -3.97
CA LEU A 307 -22.98 -19.10 -3.90
C LEU A 307 -22.23 -20.12 -4.76
N ALA A 308 -22.60 -21.40 -4.72
CA ALA A 308 -21.99 -22.45 -5.53
C ALA A 308 -22.20 -22.19 -7.03
N SER A 309 -23.42 -21.82 -7.44
CA SER A 309 -23.72 -21.44 -8.83
C SER A 309 -22.86 -20.26 -9.32
N ILE A 310 -22.69 -19.24 -8.48
CA ILE A 310 -21.78 -18.12 -8.79
C ILE A 310 -20.34 -18.62 -8.95
N LEU A 311 -19.84 -19.44 -8.02
CA LEU A 311 -18.47 -19.95 -8.06
C LEU A 311 -18.20 -20.81 -9.30
N ASP A 312 -19.18 -21.60 -9.74
CA ASP A 312 -19.10 -22.40 -10.97
C ASP A 312 -18.98 -21.50 -12.20
N GLN A 313 -19.77 -20.42 -12.29
CA GLN A 313 -19.65 -19.44 -13.37
C GLN A 313 -18.31 -18.69 -13.36
N LEU A 314 -17.70 -18.53 -12.18
CA LEU A 314 -16.38 -17.95 -12.01
C LEU A 314 -15.24 -18.96 -12.19
N GLY A 315 -15.54 -20.25 -12.36
CA GLY A 315 -14.55 -21.33 -12.47
C GLY A 315 -13.68 -21.50 -11.23
N THR A 316 -14.23 -21.20 -10.04
CA THR A 316 -13.49 -21.18 -8.77
C THR A 316 -13.89 -22.37 -7.89
N GLY A 317 -12.93 -23.02 -7.23
CA GLY A 317 -13.19 -24.15 -6.32
C GLY A 317 -13.97 -23.74 -5.07
N HIS A 318 -14.80 -24.67 -4.58
CA HIS A 318 -15.81 -24.41 -3.54
C HIS A 318 -15.29 -24.49 -2.11
N ASP A 319 -14.22 -25.25 -1.84
CA ASP A 319 -13.87 -25.68 -0.48
C ASP A 319 -13.64 -24.54 0.52
N ASP A 320 -12.86 -23.51 0.18
CA ASP A 320 -12.66 -22.38 1.10
C ASP A 320 -13.87 -21.47 1.21
N PHE A 321 -14.67 -21.36 0.13
CA PHE A 321 -15.91 -20.61 0.18
C PHE A 321 -16.95 -21.30 1.05
N ARG A 322 -16.99 -22.65 1.06
CA ARG A 322 -17.82 -23.46 1.96
C ARG A 322 -17.44 -23.17 3.41
N ARG A 323 -16.14 -23.14 3.73
CA ARG A 323 -15.63 -22.80 5.07
C ARG A 323 -16.00 -21.38 5.49
N LEU A 324 -15.78 -20.39 4.62
CA LEU A 324 -16.11 -18.99 4.90
C LEU A 324 -17.62 -18.77 5.06
N TRP A 325 -18.43 -19.45 4.24
CA TRP A 325 -19.89 -19.40 4.32
C TRP A 325 -20.41 -20.01 5.62
N ALA A 326 -19.94 -21.20 6.00
CA ALA A 326 -20.32 -21.83 7.27
C ALA A 326 -19.99 -20.93 8.47
N ALA A 327 -18.79 -20.34 8.49
CA ALA A 327 -18.35 -19.43 9.54
C ALA A 327 -19.18 -18.13 9.63
N CYS A 328 -19.94 -17.76 8.59
CA CYS A 328 -20.89 -16.64 8.66
C CYS A 328 -22.15 -17.00 9.46
N HIS A 329 -22.59 -18.27 9.40
CA HIS A 329 -23.79 -18.77 10.07
C HIS A 329 -23.50 -19.17 11.52
N ASP A 330 -22.35 -19.79 11.80
CA ASP A 330 -21.95 -20.17 13.16
C ASP A 330 -21.80 -18.95 14.11
N ALA A 331 -21.36 -17.81 13.57
CA ALA A 331 -21.25 -16.55 14.32
C ALA A 331 -22.61 -15.87 14.62
N GLY A 332 -23.67 -16.30 13.95
CA GLY A 332 -25.04 -15.84 14.15
C GLY A 332 -25.75 -16.56 15.31
N ASP A 333 -25.51 -17.86 15.47
CA ASP A 333 -26.13 -18.67 16.53
C ASP A 333 -25.51 -18.42 17.91
N GLY A 334 -24.19 -18.21 18.01
CA GLY A 334 -23.54 -17.88 19.28
C GLY A 334 -23.94 -16.51 19.88
N ARG A 335 -24.58 -15.63 19.10
CA ARG A 335 -25.14 -14.36 19.60
C ARG A 335 -26.56 -14.48 20.16
N ARG A 336 -27.27 -15.59 19.90
CA ARG A 336 -28.63 -15.80 20.42
C ARG A 336 -28.68 -16.53 21.76
N GLU A 337 -27.62 -17.24 22.15
CA GLU A 337 -27.58 -17.98 23.42
C GLU A 337 -27.12 -17.15 24.64
N GLY A 338 -26.66 -15.90 24.47
CA GLY A 338 -26.21 -15.03 25.56
C GLY A 338 -27.28 -14.10 26.18
N GLY A 339 -28.54 -14.17 25.73
CA GLY A 339 -29.60 -13.21 26.07
C GLY A 339 -30.68 -13.69 27.04
N GLY A 340 -30.55 -14.89 27.62
CA GLY A 340 -31.60 -15.53 28.41
C GLY A 340 -31.15 -16.03 29.78
N ALA A 341 -30.70 -15.13 30.65
CA ALA A 341 -30.65 -15.36 32.09
C ALA A 341 -30.70 -14.02 32.84
N SER A 342 -31.91 -13.57 33.13
CA SER A 342 -32.24 -12.65 34.23
C SER A 342 -33.62 -13.03 34.73
#